data_AF-A0A0Q8EUW2-F1
#
_entry.id   AF-A0A0Q8EUW2-F1
#
_cell.length_a   1.000
_cell.length_b   1.000
_cell.length_c   1.000
_cell.angle_alpha   90.00
_cell.angle_beta   90.00
_cell.angle_gamma   90.00
#
_symmetry.space_group_name_H-M   'P 1'
#
loop_
_entity.id
_entity.type
_entity.pdbx_description
1 polymer ?
#
loop_
_entity_poly.entity_id
_entity_poly.type
_entity_poly.pdbx_seq_one_letter_code
_entity_poly.pdbx_strand_id
1 'polypeptide(L)'
;MNQCTAVALLPPPEHVLALSVPDRRPEAGHLLCELGEGHDEAHATLLWDEGGRPGSVVWARWRAGQVRLLPLPWCAVRDPRNADAACGLFAGHPSGHDWEVTDPTDEAITRELARRHPHLFRR
;
A
#
# COMPACT_ATOMS: atom_id res chain seq x y z
N MET A 1 10.60 -10.51 -3.63
CA MET A 1 10.16 -10.98 -2.30
C MET A 1 8.64 -10.91 -2.27
N ASN A 2 7.94 -11.78 -1.54
CA ASN A 2 6.49 -11.65 -1.50
C ASN A 2 6.08 -10.45 -0.65
N GLN A 3 4.90 -9.91 -0.91
CA GLN A 3 4.29 -8.89 -0.07
C GLN A 3 4.05 -9.42 1.34
N CYS A 4 4.29 -8.57 2.34
CA CYS A 4 3.95 -8.84 3.72
C CYS A 4 2.43 -9.02 3.88
N THR A 5 2.02 -10.10 4.55
CA THR A 5 0.59 -10.43 4.75
C THR A 5 0.01 -9.82 6.02
N ALA A 6 0.73 -8.90 6.68
CA ALA A 6 0.25 -8.27 7.90
C ALA A 6 -0.93 -7.34 7.59
N VAL A 7 -1.97 -7.44 8.42
CA VAL A 7 -3.18 -6.64 8.30
C VAL A 7 -3.44 -5.82 9.55
N ALA A 8 -4.20 -4.75 9.39
CA ALA A 8 -4.76 -3.96 10.49
C ALA A 8 -6.15 -3.44 10.12
N LEU A 9 -6.88 -2.99 11.14
CA LEU A 9 -8.15 -2.29 10.95
C LEU A 9 -7.93 -0.80 11.22
N LEU A 10 -8.40 0.04 10.30
CA LEU A 10 -8.46 1.48 10.44
C LEU A 10 -9.89 1.89 10.81
N PRO A 11 -10.17 2.29 12.06
CA PRO A 11 -11.50 2.77 12.41
C PRO A 11 -11.84 4.05 11.62
N PRO A 12 -13.13 4.29 11.31
CA PRO A 12 -13.55 5.53 10.68
C PRO A 12 -13.15 6.73 11.56
N PRO A 13 -12.74 7.87 10.96
CA PRO A 13 -12.47 9.09 11.71
C PRO A 13 -13.69 9.55 12.52
N GLU A 14 -13.47 10.17 13.68
CA GLU A 14 -14.56 10.62 14.57
C GLU A 14 -15.56 11.55 13.88
N HIS A 15 -15.08 12.44 12.99
CA HIS A 15 -15.95 13.33 12.24
C HIS A 15 -16.85 12.59 11.24
N VAL A 16 -16.43 11.42 10.74
CA VAL A 16 -17.28 10.54 9.91
C VAL A 16 -18.29 9.80 10.79
N LEU A 17 -17.86 9.33 11.97
CA LEU A 17 -18.76 8.71 12.94
C LEU A 17 -19.86 9.68 13.41
N ALA A 18 -19.55 10.97 13.55
CA ALA A 18 -20.50 12.01 13.93
C ALA A 18 -21.62 12.22 12.88
N LEU A 19 -21.38 11.86 11.61
CA LEU A 19 -22.37 11.95 10.53
C LEU A 19 -23.22 10.69 10.38
N SER A 20 -22.93 9.64 11.14
CA SER A 20 -23.59 8.34 11.00
C SER A 20 -25.02 8.37 11.52
N VAL A 21 -25.96 7.78 10.78
CA VAL A 21 -27.32 7.58 11.29
C VAL A 21 -27.32 6.50 12.38
N PRO A 22 -28.26 6.56 13.36
CA PRO A 22 -28.44 5.49 14.32
C PRO A 22 -28.54 4.12 13.62
N ASP A 23 -27.85 3.12 14.18
CA ASP A 23 -27.79 1.74 13.67
C ASP A 23 -27.14 1.53 12.29
N ARG A 24 -26.51 2.56 11.68
CA ARG A 24 -25.69 2.40 10.47
C ARG A 24 -24.35 3.12 10.62
N ARG A 25 -23.51 2.59 11.52
CA ARG A 25 -22.14 3.07 11.66
C ARG A 25 -21.25 2.50 10.55
N PRO A 26 -20.33 3.30 9.98
CA PRO A 26 -19.33 2.79 9.06
C PRO A 26 -18.44 1.78 9.77
N GLU A 27 -18.10 0.72 9.05
CA GLU A 27 -17.20 -0.33 9.53
C GLU A 27 -15.73 0.12 9.39
N ALA A 28 -14.84 -0.53 10.13
CA ALA A 28 -13.41 -0.29 10.00
C ALA A 28 -12.90 -0.77 8.63
N GLY A 29 -12.03 0.05 8.01
CA GLY A 29 -11.34 -0.33 6.78
C GLY A 29 -10.24 -1.36 7.06
N HIS A 30 -9.99 -2.24 6.08
CA HIS A 30 -8.89 -3.19 6.14
C HIS A 30 -7.64 -2.57 5.52
N LEU A 31 -6.52 -2.68 6.21
CA LEU A 31 -5.19 -2.30 5.74
C LEU A 31 -4.38 -3.57 5.49
N LEU A 32 -3.65 -3.61 4.38
CA LEU A 32 -2.69 -4.67 4.05
C LEU A 32 -1.31 -4.03 3.89
N CYS A 33 -0.29 -4.62 4.49
CA CYS A 33 1.07 -4.11 4.38
C CYS A 33 1.56 -4.18 2.92
N GLU A 34 2.11 -3.07 2.40
CA GLU A 34 2.64 -2.98 1.03
C GLU A 34 4.15 -3.25 0.96
N LEU A 35 4.79 -3.45 2.12
CA LEU A 35 6.22 -3.79 2.20
C LEU A 35 6.45 -5.26 1.84
N GLY A 36 7.67 -5.57 1.41
CA GLY A 36 8.10 -6.95 1.24
C GLY A 36 8.22 -7.70 2.57
N GLU A 37 7.99 -9.01 2.56
CA GLU A 37 8.07 -9.88 3.75
C GLU A 37 9.47 -9.88 4.43
N GLY A 38 9.52 -10.34 5.69
CA GLY A 38 10.79 -10.48 6.42
C GLY A 38 11.35 -9.19 7.03
N HIS A 39 10.50 -8.19 7.27
CA HIS A 39 10.86 -6.95 7.97
C HIS A 39 10.38 -6.98 9.44
N ASP A 40 11.11 -6.32 10.34
CA ASP A 40 10.81 -6.25 11.79
C ASP A 40 10.22 -4.88 12.22
N GLU A 41 10.25 -3.91 11.30
CA GLU A 41 9.75 -2.56 11.48
C GLU A 41 8.23 -2.50 11.42
N ALA A 42 7.67 -1.32 11.71
CA ALA A 42 6.23 -1.09 11.56
C ALA A 42 5.79 -1.32 10.10
N HIS A 43 4.70 -2.08 9.95
CA HIS A 43 4.00 -2.29 8.68
C HIS A 43 3.46 -0.95 8.15
N ALA A 44 3.22 -0.89 6.85
CA ALA A 44 2.81 0.34 6.20
C ALA A 44 1.92 0.10 4.97
N THR A 45 0.97 1.00 4.73
CA THR A 45 0.20 1.11 3.47
C THR A 45 -0.07 2.57 3.16
N LEU A 46 -0.03 2.90 1.87
CA LEU A 46 -0.40 4.20 1.35
C LEU A 46 -1.91 4.43 1.52
N LEU A 47 -2.31 5.60 2.01
CA LEU A 47 -3.73 5.99 2.05
C LEU A 47 -4.06 7.10 1.07
N TRP A 48 -3.34 8.22 1.14
CA TRP A 48 -3.65 9.42 0.36
C TRP A 48 -2.39 10.07 -0.19
N ASP A 49 -2.40 10.34 -1.49
CA ASP A 49 -1.36 11.14 -2.15
C ASP A 49 -1.64 12.64 -1.93
N GLU A 50 -0.64 13.37 -1.41
CA GLU A 50 -0.70 14.81 -1.14
C GLU A 50 0.07 15.61 -2.20
N GLY A 51 -0.24 15.38 -3.48
CA GLY A 51 0.24 16.22 -4.59
C GLY A 51 1.36 15.62 -5.43
N GLY A 52 1.49 14.30 -5.47
CA GLY A 52 2.46 13.57 -6.26
C GLY A 52 3.89 13.82 -5.79
N ARG A 53 4.87 13.67 -6.68
CA ARG A 53 6.27 14.02 -6.40
C ARG A 53 6.52 15.48 -6.80
N PRO A 54 7.15 16.32 -5.95
CA PRO A 54 7.89 16.02 -4.72
C PRO A 54 7.08 16.16 -3.42
N GLY A 55 5.75 16.06 -3.46
CA GLY A 55 4.87 16.11 -2.29
C GLY A 55 5.02 14.92 -1.34
N SER A 56 4.17 14.88 -0.32
CA SER A 56 4.08 13.78 0.63
C SER A 56 2.93 12.85 0.31
N VAL A 57 2.92 11.75 1.04
CA VAL A 57 1.83 10.77 1.03
C VAL A 57 1.47 10.52 2.47
N VAL A 58 0.18 10.45 2.79
CA VAL A 58 -0.28 9.96 4.07
C VAL A 58 -0.20 8.44 4.08
N TRP A 59 0.66 7.93 4.95
CA TRP A 59 0.81 6.51 5.20
C TRP A 59 0.09 6.13 6.49
N ALA A 60 -0.59 4.99 6.48
CA ALA A 60 -0.91 4.28 7.71
C ALA A 60 0.27 3.39 8.08
N ARG A 61 0.81 3.56 9.29
CA ARG A 61 1.85 2.69 9.84
C ARG A 61 1.38 2.05 11.12
N TRP A 62 1.71 0.77 11.34
CA TRP A 62 1.29 0.07 12.54
C TRP A 62 2.29 -0.97 13.05
N ARG A 63 2.24 -1.17 14.36
CA ARG A 63 2.90 -2.27 15.08
C ARG A 63 1.97 -2.71 16.20
N ALA A 64 1.83 -4.01 16.40
CA ALA A 64 0.97 -4.58 17.45
C ALA A 64 -0.46 -3.99 17.48
N GLY A 65 -1.05 -3.76 16.30
CA GLY A 65 -2.43 -3.25 16.15
C GLY A 65 -2.62 -1.74 16.31
N GLN A 66 -1.60 -0.99 16.73
CA GLN A 66 -1.71 0.46 16.86
C GLN A 66 -1.38 1.16 15.54
N VAL A 67 -2.41 1.69 14.86
CA VAL A 67 -2.26 2.47 13.64
C VAL A 67 -1.92 3.93 13.93
N ARG A 68 -1.01 4.50 13.14
CA ARG A 68 -0.64 5.91 13.11
C ARG A 68 -0.70 6.40 11.67
N LEU A 69 -1.30 7.57 11.46
CA LEU A 69 -1.32 8.24 10.17
C LEU A 69 -0.23 9.31 10.17
N LEU A 70 0.62 9.31 9.15
CA LEU A 70 1.70 10.28 9.05
C LEU A 70 2.02 10.62 7.59
N PRO A 71 2.29 11.89 7.29
CA PRO A 71 2.83 12.27 5.99
C PRO A 71 4.29 11.81 5.92
N LEU A 72 4.63 11.07 4.88
CA LEU A 72 5.99 10.68 4.57
C LEU A 72 6.32 11.04 3.11
N PRO A 73 7.54 11.50 2.83
CA PRO A 73 7.96 11.75 1.46
C PRO A 73 8.11 10.43 0.70
N TRP A 74 7.98 10.50 -0.63
CA TRP A 74 8.27 9.36 -1.50
C TRP A 74 9.74 8.92 -1.43
N CYS A 75 9.98 7.62 -1.64
CA CYS A 75 11.31 7.09 -1.88
C CYS A 75 11.91 7.72 -3.14
N ALA A 76 13.13 8.25 -3.06
CA ALA A 76 13.78 8.95 -4.16
C ALA A 76 14.41 8.00 -5.22
N VAL A 77 14.43 6.70 -4.95
CA VAL A 77 15.08 5.71 -5.83
C VAL A 77 14.23 5.46 -7.07
N ARG A 78 14.89 5.42 -8.24
CA ARG A 78 14.29 5.11 -9.55
C ARG A 78 14.52 3.64 -9.90
N ASP A 79 13.60 3.05 -10.66
CA ASP A 79 13.76 1.68 -11.15
C ASP A 79 14.91 1.66 -12.17
N PRO A 80 15.99 0.89 -11.94
CA PRO A 80 17.10 0.81 -12.89
C PRO A 80 16.71 0.20 -14.24
N ARG A 81 15.56 -0.48 -14.33
CA ARG A 81 15.02 -1.10 -15.55
C ARG A 81 14.07 -0.17 -16.30
N ASN A 82 13.58 0.89 -15.64
CA ASN A 82 12.67 1.88 -16.22
C ASN A 82 12.94 3.25 -15.59
N ALA A 83 13.69 4.09 -16.29
CA ALA A 83 14.13 5.40 -15.79
C ALA A 83 12.96 6.35 -15.46
N ASP A 84 11.78 6.12 -16.03
CA ASP A 84 10.56 6.91 -15.79
C ASP A 84 9.77 6.40 -14.58
N ALA A 85 10.08 5.21 -14.06
CA ALA A 85 9.47 4.65 -12.86
C ALA A 85 10.30 4.97 -11.61
N ALA A 86 9.62 5.33 -10.53
CA ALA A 86 10.21 5.59 -9.22
C ALA A 86 9.48 4.80 -8.15
N CYS A 87 10.19 4.50 -7.06
CA CYS A 87 9.69 3.58 -6.03
C CYS A 87 8.49 4.17 -5.31
N GLY A 88 7.33 3.50 -5.39
CA GLY A 88 6.06 3.91 -4.79
C GLY A 88 6.00 3.86 -3.27
N LEU A 89 7.06 3.45 -2.58
CA LEU A 89 7.11 3.40 -1.12
C LEU A 89 7.59 4.73 -0.51
N PHE A 90 7.43 4.89 0.81
CA PHE A 90 7.95 6.05 1.54
C PHE A 90 9.48 6.03 1.67
N ALA A 91 10.09 7.20 1.88
CA ALA A 91 11.54 7.31 2.09
C ALA A 91 11.98 6.58 3.38
N GLY A 92 13.03 5.75 3.26
CA GLY A 92 13.53 4.95 4.39
C GLY A 92 12.68 3.74 4.73
N HIS A 93 11.88 3.24 3.79
CA HIS A 93 11.20 1.95 3.93
C HIS A 93 12.23 0.81 4.16
N PRO A 94 11.89 -0.22 4.94
CA PRO A 94 12.85 -1.24 5.42
C PRO A 94 13.04 -2.43 4.47
N SER A 95 12.14 -2.62 3.51
CA SER A 95 12.16 -3.76 2.57
C SER A 95 12.88 -3.41 1.27
N GLY A 96 12.84 -4.34 0.30
CA GLY A 96 13.15 -4.00 -1.09
C GLY A 96 12.21 -2.91 -1.63
N HIS A 97 12.59 -2.32 -2.76
CA HIS A 97 11.75 -1.36 -3.46
C HIS A 97 10.45 -2.04 -3.94
N ASP A 98 9.38 -1.27 -4.11
CA ASP A 98 8.08 -1.74 -4.62
C ASP A 98 8.19 -2.71 -5.80
N TRP A 99 9.07 -2.45 -6.75
CA TRP A 99 9.28 -3.28 -7.92
C TRP A 99 10.02 -4.61 -7.67
N GLU A 100 10.48 -4.83 -6.44
CA GLU A 100 11.06 -6.08 -5.92
C GLU A 100 10.06 -6.85 -5.05
N VAL A 101 8.92 -6.22 -4.73
CA VAL A 101 7.82 -6.81 -3.97
C VAL A 101 6.79 -7.39 -4.94
N THR A 102 6.47 -8.65 -4.74
CA THR A 102 5.48 -9.38 -5.52
C THR A 102 4.24 -9.59 -4.67
N ASP A 103 3.08 -9.09 -5.09
CA ASP A 103 1.80 -9.56 -4.56
C ASP A 103 1.45 -10.90 -5.27
N PRO A 104 1.48 -12.04 -4.56
CA PRO A 104 1.18 -13.33 -5.18
C PRO A 104 -0.28 -13.44 -5.66
N THR A 105 -1.19 -12.66 -5.06
CA THR A 105 -2.60 -12.61 -5.47
C THR A 105 -2.73 -11.87 -6.79
N ASP A 106 -2.09 -10.70 -6.92
CA ASP A 106 -2.07 -9.95 -8.16
C ASP A 106 -1.41 -10.71 -9.31
N GLU A 107 -0.28 -11.41 -9.06
CA GLU A 107 0.33 -12.28 -10.06
C GLU A 107 -0.60 -13.42 -10.52
N ALA A 108 -1.30 -14.04 -9.57
CA ALA A 108 -2.24 -15.12 -9.88
C ALA A 108 -3.42 -14.59 -10.71
N ILE A 109 -3.98 -13.44 -10.35
CA ILE A 109 -5.04 -12.76 -11.09
C ILE A 109 -4.54 -12.40 -12.50
N THR A 110 -3.37 -11.78 -12.60
CA THR A 110 -2.77 -11.38 -13.88
C THR A 110 -2.55 -12.59 -14.79
N ARG A 111 -2.06 -13.71 -14.25
CA ARG A 111 -1.88 -14.96 -15.00
C ARG A 111 -3.19 -15.52 -15.53
N GLU A 112 -4.24 -15.48 -14.70
CA GLU A 112 -5.58 -15.92 -15.11
C GLU A 112 -6.17 -15.01 -16.19
N LEU A 113 -6.01 -13.69 -16.04
CA LEU A 113 -6.45 -12.71 -17.03
C LEU A 113 -5.72 -12.90 -18.36
N ALA A 114 -4.39 -13.12 -18.33
CA ALA A 114 -3.60 -13.40 -19.53
C ALA A 114 -4.07 -14.68 -20.25
N ARG A 115 -4.42 -15.72 -19.49
CA ARG A 115 -4.98 -16.97 -20.03
C ARG A 115 -6.33 -16.75 -20.71
N ARG A 116 -7.23 -15.96 -20.10
CA ARG A 116 -8.58 -15.70 -20.61
C ARG A 116 -8.63 -14.67 -21.73
N HIS A 117 -7.72 -13.69 -21.70
CA HIS A 117 -7.72 -12.53 -22.59
C HIS A 117 -6.35 -12.29 -23.25
N PRO A 118 -5.79 -13.26 -24.01
CA PRO A 118 -4.42 -13.18 -24.51
C PRO A 118 -4.17 -11.96 -25.43
N HIS A 119 -5.21 -11.40 -26.05
CA HIS A 119 -5.10 -10.21 -26.90
C HIS A 119 -4.80 -8.92 -26.13
N LEU A 120 -5.09 -8.85 -24.82
CA LEU A 120 -4.78 -7.70 -23.96
C LEU A 120 -3.33 -7.71 -23.45
N PHE A 121 -2.64 -8.85 -23.57
CA PHE A 121 -1.29 -9.06 -23.04
C PHE A 121 -0.25 -9.30 -24.14
N ARG A 122 -0.59 -9.01 -25.40
CA ARG A 122 0.38 -9.03 -26.50
C ARG A 122 1.34 -7.86 -26.34
N ARG A 123 2.62 -8.17 -26.18
CA ARG A 123 3.72 -7.20 -26.27
C ARG A 123 4.00 -6.84 -27.71
#